data_AF-A0A6L4ZJN4-F1
#
_entry.id   AF-A0A6L4ZJN4-F1
#
_cell.length_a   1.000
_cell.length_b   1.000
_cell.length_c   1.000
_cell.angle_alpha   90.00
_cell.angle_beta   90.00
_cell.angle_gamma   90.00
#
_symmetry.space_group_name_H-M   'P 1'
#
loop_
_entity.id
_entity.type
_entity.pdbx_description
1 polymer ?
#
loop_
_entity_poly.entity_id
_entity_poly.type
_entity_poly.pdbx_seq_one_letter_code
_entity_poly.pdbx_strand_id
1 'polypeptide(L)'
;MSKLQCLLFINNKQQAYAKKQSQEKNNINNLLAFTNKDLRSLNKEDNLLIKKNLNTLSCYKNITKKQDAYTPWFFWKMPVNQSDYQLILLEVSPIIFIPSASSVRVNVFTSSGNCLLSSVFSTGWRIDVTRASLHQNSDFGVPMLEIISSPVVGGGDISRQYYALTAEGIVLIRLQNSKGELVRNSYEYPNHFIGPLSTRNTTEEWGNDLTSGIPWKTINVSNWLAGVPKGFQLSKYSQYPKSYLANINMIKILHSKEGTRKLLENLSKSNNKWIKEVAQEALMSN
;
A
#
# COMPACT_ATOMS: atom_id res chain seq x y z
N MET A 1 44.13 15.23 25.01
CA MET A 1 42.92 16.06 24.76
C MET A 1 42.50 16.66 26.09
N SER A 2 42.41 17.98 26.22
CA SER A 2 42.07 18.60 27.52
C SER A 2 40.58 18.47 27.83
N LYS A 3 40.21 18.47 29.11
CA LYS A 3 38.80 18.45 29.57
C LYS A 3 37.96 19.55 28.91
N LEU A 4 38.57 20.71 28.64
CA LEU A 4 37.95 21.83 27.93
C LEU A 4 37.66 21.53 26.46
N GLN A 5 38.57 20.84 25.75
CA GLN A 5 38.35 20.42 24.35
C GLN A 5 37.19 19.43 24.25
N CYS A 6 37.07 18.49 25.20
CA CYS A 6 35.93 17.55 25.24
C CYS A 6 34.59 18.26 25.46
N LEU A 7 34.53 19.24 26.37
CA LEU A 7 33.30 19.99 26.64
C LEU A 7 32.86 20.84 25.43
N LEU A 8 33.80 21.51 24.76
CA LEU A 8 33.51 22.27 23.54
C LEU A 8 32.99 21.35 22.42
N PHE A 9 33.58 20.16 22.26
CA PHE A 9 33.14 19.18 21.27
C PHE A 9 31.72 18.67 21.54
N ILE A 10 31.38 18.39 22.81
CA ILE A 10 30.03 17.96 23.21
C ILE A 10 29.01 19.08 22.95
N ASN A 11 29.31 20.32 23.35
CA ASN A 11 28.42 21.46 23.13
C ASN A 11 28.17 21.70 21.64
N ASN A 12 29.21 21.68 20.80
CA ASN A 12 29.07 21.84 19.35
C ASN A 12 28.21 20.73 18.72
N LYS A 13 28.33 19.48 19.18
CA LYS A 13 27.47 18.38 18.73
C LYS A 13 26.01 18.59 19.12
N GLN A 14 25.75 19.03 20.36
CA GLN A 14 24.39 19.31 20.84
C GLN A 14 23.75 20.46 20.06
N GLN A 15 24.48 21.55 19.81
CA GLN A 15 24.00 22.67 19.00
C GLN A 15 23.70 22.27 17.56
N ALA A 16 24.58 21.48 16.92
CA ALA A 16 24.35 20.97 15.58
C ALA A 16 23.11 20.06 15.51
N TYR A 17 22.90 19.22 16.53
CA TYR A 17 21.74 18.35 16.65
C TYR A 17 20.44 19.15 16.82
N ALA A 18 20.41 20.14 17.71
CA ALA A 18 19.25 21.01 17.92
C ALA A 18 18.89 21.81 16.65
N LYS A 19 19.90 22.35 15.95
CA LYS A 19 19.69 23.05 14.66
C LYS A 19 19.09 22.12 13.61
N LYS A 20 19.56 20.87 13.52
CA LYS A 20 19.03 19.86 12.60
C LYS A 20 17.57 19.53 12.92
N GLN A 21 17.23 19.28 14.18
CA GLN A 21 15.85 19.00 14.60
C GLN A 21 14.91 20.18 14.31
N SER A 22 15.36 21.41 14.58
CA SER A 22 14.59 22.62 14.27
C SER A 22 14.32 22.75 12.77
N GLN A 23 15.34 22.48 11.93
CA GLN A 23 15.18 22.48 10.48
C GLN A 23 14.21 21.39 9.99
N GLU A 24 14.33 20.16 10.51
CA GLU A 24 13.41 19.06 10.17
C GLU A 24 11.96 19.39 10.57
N LYS A 25 11.76 19.97 11.75
CA LYS A 25 10.45 20.44 12.21
C LYS A 25 9.88 21.51 11.28
N ASN A 26 10.69 22.48 10.85
CA ASN A 26 10.26 23.51 9.90
C ASN A 26 9.89 22.91 8.55
N ASN A 27 10.65 21.92 8.06
CA ASN A 27 10.33 21.27 6.79
C ASN A 27 8.99 20.51 6.85
N ILE A 28 8.73 19.83 7.97
CA ILE A 28 7.45 19.16 8.21
C ILE A 28 6.31 20.17 8.30
N ASN A 29 6.49 21.27 9.02
CA ASN A 29 5.48 22.34 9.10
C ASN A 29 5.14 22.91 7.72
N ASN A 30 6.13 23.06 6.84
CA ASN A 30 5.88 23.47 5.45
C ASN A 30 5.04 22.45 4.69
N LEU A 31 5.33 21.14 4.83
CA LEU A 31 4.53 20.08 4.21
C LEU A 31 3.10 20.01 4.76
N LEU A 32 2.92 20.31 6.05
CA LEU A 32 1.60 20.31 6.69
C LEU A 32 0.63 21.32 6.05
N ALA A 33 1.14 22.43 5.49
CA ALA A 33 0.33 23.41 4.76
C ALA A 33 -0.30 22.86 3.46
N PHE A 34 0.16 21.70 2.99
CA PHE A 34 -0.34 21.00 1.80
C PHE A 34 -1.17 19.76 2.14
N THR A 35 -1.48 19.54 3.42
CA THR A 35 -2.30 18.39 3.82
C THR A 35 -3.69 18.46 3.21
N ASN A 36 -4.19 17.32 2.72
CA ASN A 36 -5.48 17.17 2.05
C ASN A 36 -5.63 17.98 0.75
N LYS A 37 -4.54 18.52 0.18
CA LYS A 37 -4.54 19.17 -1.14
C LYS A 37 -4.11 18.18 -2.22
N ASP A 38 -4.66 18.35 -3.42
CA ASP A 38 -4.14 17.72 -4.63
C ASP A 38 -2.84 18.43 -5.02
N LEU A 39 -1.72 17.74 -4.91
CA LEU A 39 -0.40 18.31 -5.16
C LEU A 39 -0.16 18.54 -6.65
N ARG A 40 -0.94 17.92 -7.54
CA ARG A 40 -0.83 18.09 -9.00
C ARG A 40 -1.30 19.46 -9.46
N SER A 41 -2.21 20.09 -8.70
CA SER A 41 -2.78 21.40 -9.05
C SER A 41 -1.99 22.58 -8.48
N LEU A 42 -0.83 22.33 -7.86
CA LEU A 42 -0.02 23.38 -7.26
C LEU A 42 0.75 24.17 -8.32
N ASN A 43 1.03 25.44 -8.00
CA ASN A 43 1.90 26.26 -8.83
C ASN A 43 3.36 25.75 -8.76
N LYS A 44 4.24 26.32 -9.59
CA LYS A 44 5.64 25.91 -9.67
C LYS A 44 6.42 26.14 -8.36
N GLU A 45 6.14 27.24 -7.66
CA GLU A 45 6.83 27.60 -6.42
C GLU A 45 6.51 26.63 -5.28
N ASP A 46 5.22 26.33 -5.10
CA ASP A 46 4.74 25.35 -4.13
C ASP A 46 5.28 23.94 -4.44
N ASN A 47 5.33 23.56 -5.72
CA ASN A 47 5.93 22.29 -6.13
C ASN A 47 7.42 22.19 -5.78
N LEU A 48 8.18 23.27 -6.01
CA LEU A 48 9.60 23.34 -5.62
C LEU A 48 9.76 23.27 -4.10
N LEU A 49 8.89 23.95 -3.35
CA LEU A 49 8.87 23.91 -1.90
C LEU A 49 8.59 22.48 -1.39
N ILE A 50 7.57 21.81 -1.91
CA ILE A 50 7.26 20.42 -1.54
C ILE A 50 8.42 19.51 -1.86
N LYS A 51 8.97 19.55 -3.08
CA LYS A 51 10.11 18.71 -3.48
C LYS A 51 11.29 18.91 -2.54
N LYS A 52 11.62 20.16 -2.21
CA LYS A 52 12.68 20.50 -1.25
C LYS A 52 12.43 19.88 0.13
N ASN A 53 11.21 19.99 0.65
CA ASN A 53 10.88 19.48 1.99
C ASN A 53 10.75 17.95 2.03
N LEU A 54 10.17 17.32 1.00
CA LEU A 54 10.08 15.85 0.87
C LEU A 54 11.47 15.21 0.85
N ASN A 55 12.44 15.82 0.17
CA ASN A 55 13.85 15.41 0.20
C ASN A 55 14.49 15.40 1.60
N THR A 56 13.81 15.91 2.62
CA THR A 56 14.30 15.86 4.00
C THR A 56 13.79 14.65 4.79
N LEU A 57 12.76 13.95 4.29
CA LEU A 57 12.18 12.75 4.91
C LEU A 57 13.05 11.51 4.68
N SER A 58 13.13 10.60 5.66
CA SER A 58 14.18 9.58 5.70
C SER A 58 14.14 8.56 4.55
N CYS A 59 12.98 8.00 4.19
CA CYS A 59 12.89 7.07 3.06
C CYS A 59 12.84 7.79 1.70
N TYR A 60 12.39 9.05 1.65
CA TYR A 60 12.35 9.81 0.39
C TYR A 60 13.76 10.12 -0.14
N LYS A 61 14.73 10.40 0.76
CA LYS A 61 16.14 10.64 0.39
C LYS A 61 16.79 9.54 -0.44
N ASN A 62 16.41 8.28 -0.20
CA ASN A 62 17.03 7.13 -0.85
C ASN A 62 16.40 6.81 -2.22
N ILE A 63 15.23 7.37 -2.50
CA ILE A 63 14.39 7.09 -3.66
C ILE A 63 14.80 7.94 -4.88
N THR A 64 15.23 9.18 -4.66
CA THR A 64 15.37 10.21 -5.72
C THR A 64 16.52 10.00 -6.72
N LYS A 65 17.30 8.92 -6.63
CA LYS A 65 18.43 8.68 -7.54
C LYS A 65 18.08 7.89 -8.81
N LYS A 66 16.90 7.25 -8.89
CA LYS A 66 16.53 6.35 -10.01
C LYS A 66 15.05 6.36 -10.41
N GLN A 67 14.20 7.24 -9.87
CA GLN A 67 12.73 7.09 -9.95
C GLN A 67 12.00 8.36 -10.41
N ASP A 68 12.35 8.86 -11.59
CA ASP A 68 11.67 10.00 -12.23
C ASP A 68 10.19 9.75 -12.60
N ALA A 69 9.71 8.51 -12.47
CA ALA A 69 8.35 8.14 -12.86
C ALA A 69 7.26 8.49 -11.84
N TYR A 70 7.59 8.73 -10.56
CA TYR A 70 6.59 8.94 -9.51
C TYR A 70 6.38 10.42 -9.21
N THR A 71 5.13 10.86 -9.31
CA THR A 71 4.71 12.23 -8.99
C THR A 71 3.92 12.24 -7.69
N PRO A 72 4.28 13.08 -6.69
CA PRO A 72 3.45 13.30 -5.50
C PRO A 72 2.04 13.75 -5.89
N TRP A 73 1.02 13.05 -5.41
CA TRP A 73 -0.39 13.39 -5.66
C TRP A 73 -1.06 13.95 -4.42
N PHE A 74 -0.83 13.33 -3.27
CA PHE A 74 -1.48 13.74 -2.03
C PHE A 74 -0.53 13.59 -0.85
N PHE A 75 -0.68 14.51 0.10
CA PHE A 75 -0.08 14.44 1.41
C PHE A 75 -1.19 14.52 2.46
N TRP A 76 -1.29 13.54 3.34
CA TRP A 76 -2.31 13.49 4.38
C TRP A 76 -1.68 13.50 5.76
N LYS A 77 -2.42 14.06 6.72
CA LYS A 77 -2.15 13.95 8.15
C LYS A 77 -3.24 13.08 8.77
N MET A 78 -2.84 11.99 9.40
CA MET A 78 -3.76 11.03 10.02
C MET A 78 -3.51 10.97 11.53
N PRO A 79 -4.50 11.26 12.40
CA PRO A 79 -4.33 11.11 13.84
C PRO A 79 -4.09 9.64 14.19
N VAL A 80 -3.15 9.39 15.10
CA VAL A 80 -2.92 8.07 15.71
C VAL A 80 -3.54 8.04 17.10
N ASN A 81 -3.36 9.11 17.87
CA ASN A 81 -3.94 9.33 19.18
C ASN A 81 -4.12 10.84 19.42
N GLN A 82 -4.45 11.25 20.64
CA GLN A 82 -4.72 12.66 20.97
C GLN A 82 -3.50 13.59 20.74
N SER A 83 -2.28 13.07 20.89
CA SER A 83 -1.04 13.87 20.84
C SER A 83 -0.17 13.61 19.62
N ASP A 84 -0.47 12.58 18.82
CA ASP A 84 0.39 12.13 17.73
C ASP A 84 -0.36 11.85 16.44
N TYR A 85 0.36 11.95 15.33
CA TYR A 85 -0.16 11.75 13.98
C TYR A 85 0.89 11.11 13.08
N GLN A 86 0.40 10.45 12.04
CA GLN A 86 1.21 9.99 10.92
C GLN A 86 1.02 10.92 9.71
N LEU A 87 2.07 10.99 8.90
CA LEU A 87 2.06 11.68 7.62
C LEU A 87 2.05 10.61 6.53
N ILE A 88 1.17 10.75 5.54
CA ILE A 88 1.03 9.77 4.46
C ILE A 88 1.23 10.50 3.14
N LEU A 89 2.21 10.06 2.35
CA LEU A 89 2.49 10.56 1.02
C LEU A 89 2.07 9.49 0.00
N LEU A 90 1.14 9.83 -0.89
CA LEU A 90 0.86 9.05 -2.09
C LEU A 90 1.57 9.69 -3.29
N GLU A 91 2.35 8.88 -3.98
CA GLU A 91 2.94 9.19 -5.27
C GLU A 91 2.40 8.21 -6.31
N VAL A 92 2.18 8.69 -7.52
CA VAL A 92 1.64 7.88 -8.62
C VAL A 92 2.59 7.97 -9.80
N SER A 93 2.84 6.82 -10.41
CA SER A 93 3.47 6.69 -11.72
C SER A 93 2.38 6.28 -12.71
N PRO A 94 1.92 7.22 -13.58
CA PRO A 94 0.87 6.92 -14.55
C PRO A 94 1.37 6.01 -15.67
N ILE A 95 0.47 5.55 -16.53
CA ILE A 95 0.82 4.86 -17.78
C ILE A 95 1.42 5.89 -18.75
N ILE A 96 2.69 5.70 -19.12
CA ILE A 96 3.38 6.56 -20.10
C ILE A 96 3.29 5.98 -21.53
N PHE A 97 3.32 4.66 -21.68
CA PHE A 97 3.19 3.97 -22.98
C PHE A 97 2.39 2.67 -22.83
N ILE A 98 1.78 2.20 -23.91
CA ILE A 98 1.05 0.92 -23.95
C ILE A 98 1.90 -0.09 -24.74
N PRO A 99 2.15 -1.30 -24.21
CA PRO A 99 1.55 -1.87 -23.01
C PRO A 99 2.31 -1.53 -21.71
N SER A 100 1.59 -1.11 -20.66
CA SER A 100 2.13 -0.85 -19.31
C SER A 100 1.02 -0.88 -18.24
N ALA A 101 1.41 -0.63 -16.99
CA ALA A 101 0.54 -0.51 -15.82
C ALA A 101 0.88 0.78 -15.06
N SER A 102 -0.12 1.43 -14.47
CA SER A 102 0.14 2.47 -13.47
C SER A 102 0.61 1.81 -12.18
N SER A 103 1.42 2.52 -11.42
CA SER A 103 1.87 2.09 -10.09
C SER A 103 1.77 3.22 -9.10
N VAL A 104 1.68 2.86 -7.83
CA VAL A 104 1.68 3.83 -6.74
C VAL A 104 2.78 3.52 -5.76
N ARG A 105 3.27 4.59 -5.13
CA ARG A 105 4.10 4.51 -3.93
C ARG A 105 3.36 5.18 -2.80
N VAL A 106 3.28 4.49 -1.68
CA VAL A 106 2.75 5.04 -0.44
C VAL A 106 3.86 5.02 0.58
N ASN A 107 4.15 6.19 1.15
CA ASN A 107 5.09 6.33 2.25
C ASN A 107 4.33 6.82 3.48
N VAL A 108 4.55 6.17 4.62
CA VAL A 108 4.00 6.58 5.92
C VAL A 108 5.16 7.02 6.79
N PHE A 109 5.02 8.19 7.42
CA PHE A 109 6.01 8.77 8.31
C PHE A 109 5.40 9.04 9.69
N THR A 110 6.24 9.05 10.71
CA THR A 110 5.91 9.64 12.02
C THR A 110 5.67 11.15 11.90
N SER A 111 5.12 11.76 12.94
CA SER A 111 5.00 13.23 13.07
C SER A 111 6.34 13.96 12.98
N SER A 112 7.46 13.27 13.26
CA SER A 112 8.84 13.76 13.12
C SER A 112 9.49 13.48 11.77
N GLY A 113 8.75 12.93 10.78
CA GLY A 113 9.26 12.69 9.43
C GLY A 113 10.12 11.42 9.26
N ASN A 114 10.15 10.54 10.27
CA ASN A 114 10.79 9.23 10.15
C ASN A 114 9.88 8.28 9.40
N CYS A 115 10.41 7.61 8.38
CA CYS A 115 9.65 6.61 7.61
C CYS A 115 9.31 5.39 8.47
N LEU A 116 8.03 5.07 8.55
CA LEU A 116 7.49 3.86 9.16
C LEU A 116 7.29 2.76 8.11
N LEU A 117 6.81 3.15 6.93
CA LEU A 117 6.44 2.24 5.85
C LEU A 117 6.69 2.89 4.50
N SER A 118 7.20 2.12 3.55
CA SER A 118 7.23 2.48 2.14
C SER A 118 6.84 1.27 1.32
N SER A 119 5.80 1.41 0.50
CA SER A 119 5.30 0.33 -0.34
C SER A 119 5.10 0.83 -1.76
N VAL A 120 5.57 0.05 -2.73
CA VAL A 120 5.39 0.30 -4.16
C VAL A 120 4.64 -0.88 -4.75
N PHE A 121 3.58 -0.61 -5.50
CA PHE A 121 2.79 -1.66 -6.12
C PHE A 121 2.05 -1.21 -7.39
N SER A 122 1.71 -2.20 -8.22
CA SER A 122 0.91 -2.02 -9.43
C SER A 122 -0.56 -1.75 -9.08
N THR A 123 -1.19 -0.87 -9.85
CA THR A 123 -2.65 -0.64 -9.83
C THR A 123 -3.39 -1.39 -10.93
N GLY A 124 -2.64 -2.22 -11.69
CA GLY A 124 -3.17 -3.16 -12.67
C GLY A 124 -2.80 -2.86 -14.11
N TRP A 125 -2.90 -3.90 -14.93
CA TRP A 125 -2.59 -3.84 -16.35
C TRP A 125 -3.52 -2.88 -17.08
N ARG A 126 -2.93 -1.87 -17.74
CA ARG A 126 -3.68 -0.90 -18.55
C ARG A 126 -4.82 -0.24 -17.76
N ILE A 127 -4.56 0.06 -16.49
CA ILE A 127 -5.45 0.80 -15.61
C ILE A 127 -4.73 2.09 -15.22
N ASP A 128 -5.37 3.23 -15.48
CA ASP A 128 -4.85 4.53 -15.10
C ASP A 128 -5.50 5.00 -13.80
N VAL A 129 -4.70 5.59 -12.92
CA VAL A 129 -5.18 6.17 -11.67
C VAL A 129 -5.73 7.55 -11.99
N THR A 130 -6.91 7.91 -11.48
CA THR A 130 -7.52 9.22 -11.76
C THR A 130 -7.65 10.06 -10.50
N ARG A 131 -8.01 9.43 -9.37
CA ARG A 131 -8.16 10.09 -8.07
C ARG A 131 -7.73 9.17 -6.94
N ALA A 132 -7.46 9.74 -5.78
CA ALA A 132 -7.28 9.00 -4.55
C ALA A 132 -7.95 9.73 -3.39
N SER A 133 -8.38 8.98 -2.38
CA SER A 133 -8.91 9.48 -1.13
C SER A 133 -8.38 8.64 0.03
N LEU A 134 -8.26 9.24 1.21
CA LEU A 134 -7.88 8.54 2.43
C LEU A 134 -8.97 8.79 3.46
N HIS A 135 -9.55 7.72 3.99
CA HIS A 135 -10.62 7.80 4.98
C HIS A 135 -10.45 6.77 6.09
N GLN A 136 -11.03 7.04 7.26
CA GLN A 136 -11.13 6.04 8.31
C GLN A 136 -12.32 5.11 8.00
N ASN A 137 -12.13 3.82 8.18
CA ASN A 137 -13.21 2.84 8.02
C ASN A 137 -13.45 2.10 9.34
N SER A 138 -14.64 2.30 9.93
CA SER A 138 -15.03 1.72 11.21
C SER A 138 -15.07 0.19 11.19
N ASP A 139 -15.35 -0.43 10.03
CA ASP A 139 -15.46 -1.89 9.92
C ASP A 139 -14.08 -2.57 10.02
N PHE A 140 -13.01 -1.83 9.74
CA PHE A 140 -11.63 -2.35 9.75
C PHE A 140 -10.78 -1.80 10.89
N GLY A 141 -11.21 -0.68 11.51
CA GLY A 141 -10.45 -0.02 12.57
C GLY A 141 -9.09 0.55 12.11
N VAL A 142 -8.89 0.71 10.80
CA VAL A 142 -7.65 1.19 10.20
C VAL A 142 -7.94 2.18 9.07
N PRO A 143 -7.00 3.08 8.76
CA PRO A 143 -7.13 3.96 7.60
C PRO A 143 -7.22 3.16 6.29
N MET A 144 -8.07 3.64 5.40
CA MET A 144 -8.28 3.07 4.08
C MET A 144 -7.91 4.07 2.99
N LEU A 145 -6.97 3.67 2.14
CA LEU A 145 -6.67 4.34 0.89
C LEU A 145 -7.62 3.80 -0.19
N GLU A 146 -8.39 4.70 -0.76
CA GLU A 146 -9.19 4.43 -1.95
C GLU A 146 -8.49 5.05 -3.16
N ILE A 147 -8.31 4.24 -4.19
CA ILE A 147 -7.85 4.66 -5.51
C ILE A 147 -9.03 4.51 -6.48
N ILE A 148 -9.36 5.61 -7.17
CA ILE A 148 -10.29 5.58 -8.29
C ILE A 148 -9.47 5.50 -9.57
N SER A 149 -9.83 4.57 -10.43
CA SER A 149 -9.10 4.26 -11.65
C SER A 149 -10.04 4.06 -12.84
N SER A 150 -9.46 4.11 -14.04
CA SER A 150 -10.17 3.86 -15.29
C SER A 150 -9.35 2.92 -16.19
N PRO A 151 -9.99 1.97 -16.89
CA PRO A 151 -9.29 1.19 -17.89
C PRO A 151 -8.84 2.07 -19.06
N VAL A 152 -7.67 1.78 -19.60
CA VAL A 152 -7.27 2.20 -20.96
C VAL A 152 -7.46 1.03 -21.93
N VAL A 153 -7.04 1.18 -23.19
CA VAL A 153 -7.28 0.19 -24.28
C VAL A 153 -6.92 -1.24 -23.86
N GLY A 154 -7.92 -2.09 -23.61
CA GLY A 154 -7.73 -3.49 -23.20
C GLY A 154 -7.34 -3.72 -21.74
N GLY A 155 -7.57 -2.74 -20.86
CA GLY A 155 -7.49 -2.89 -19.41
C GLY A 155 -8.76 -3.49 -18.81
N GLY A 156 -8.64 -4.05 -17.60
CA GLY A 156 -9.79 -4.58 -16.87
C GLY A 156 -10.68 -3.47 -16.31
N ASP A 157 -11.99 -3.71 -16.24
CA ASP A 157 -12.95 -2.80 -15.60
C ASP A 157 -12.76 -2.79 -14.08
N ILE A 158 -11.78 -2.00 -13.62
CA ILE A 158 -11.47 -1.75 -12.21
C ILE A 158 -11.64 -0.25 -11.96
N SER A 159 -12.78 0.14 -11.42
CA SER A 159 -13.12 1.54 -11.15
C SER A 159 -12.63 2.01 -9.78
N ARG A 160 -12.55 1.10 -8.79
CA ARG A 160 -12.11 1.40 -7.43
C ARG A 160 -11.24 0.30 -6.85
N GLN A 161 -10.21 0.72 -6.12
CA GLN A 161 -9.26 -0.15 -5.44
C GLN A 161 -9.12 0.34 -3.99
N TYR A 162 -9.27 -0.57 -3.04
CA TYR A 162 -9.30 -0.26 -1.62
C TYR A 162 -8.16 -0.96 -0.91
N TYR A 163 -7.38 -0.20 -0.16
CA TYR A 163 -6.21 -0.69 0.58
C TYR A 163 -6.29 -0.28 2.05
N ALA A 164 -6.05 -1.22 2.95
CA ALA A 164 -5.88 -0.89 4.36
C ALA A 164 -4.42 -0.55 4.65
N LEU A 165 -4.21 0.51 5.43
CA LEU A 165 -2.91 0.91 5.95
C LEU A 165 -2.80 0.37 7.38
N THR A 166 -1.98 -0.66 7.56
CA THR A 166 -1.82 -1.37 8.83
C THR A 166 -0.41 -1.20 9.37
N ALA A 167 -0.18 -1.56 10.64
CA ALA A 167 1.17 -1.60 11.21
C ALA A 167 2.08 -2.62 10.49
N GLU A 168 1.50 -3.64 9.86
CA GLU A 168 2.23 -4.70 9.14
C GLU A 168 2.52 -4.33 7.67
N GLY A 169 1.91 -3.24 7.17
CA GLY A 169 2.06 -2.80 5.79
C GLY A 169 0.74 -2.39 5.14
N ILE A 170 0.78 -2.25 3.81
CA ILE A 170 -0.39 -1.96 2.99
C ILE A 170 -0.92 -3.28 2.45
N VAL A 171 -2.24 -3.47 2.46
CA VAL A 171 -2.87 -4.69 1.99
C VAL A 171 -4.06 -4.38 1.10
N LEU A 172 -4.23 -5.14 0.01
CA LEU A 172 -5.41 -5.04 -0.83
C LEU A 172 -6.63 -5.61 -0.10
N ILE A 173 -7.70 -4.82 -0.03
CA ILE A 173 -8.96 -5.18 0.63
C ILE A 173 -10.05 -5.45 -0.40
N ARG A 174 -10.14 -4.65 -1.46
CA ARG A 174 -11.23 -4.81 -2.43
C ARG A 174 -10.90 -4.18 -3.78
N LEU A 175 -11.39 -4.80 -4.84
CA LEU A 175 -11.50 -4.21 -6.16
C LEU A 175 -12.98 -4.13 -6.54
N GLN A 176 -13.39 -3.04 -7.17
CA GLN A 176 -14.74 -2.88 -7.72
C GLN A 176 -14.69 -2.50 -9.19
N ASN A 177 -15.64 -3.03 -9.97
CA ASN A 177 -15.85 -2.61 -11.36
C ASN A 177 -16.65 -1.31 -11.44
N SER A 178 -16.89 -0.80 -12.65
CA SER A 178 -17.71 0.40 -12.89
C SER A 178 -19.14 0.32 -12.35
N LYS A 179 -19.66 -0.89 -12.11
CA LYS A 179 -20.99 -1.15 -11.52
C LYS A 179 -20.98 -1.25 -9.99
N GLY A 180 -19.81 -1.16 -9.35
CA GLY A 180 -19.66 -1.30 -7.90
C GLY A 180 -19.61 -2.75 -7.41
N GLU A 181 -19.57 -3.73 -8.31
CA GLU A 181 -19.51 -5.15 -7.99
C GLU A 181 -18.07 -5.56 -7.64
N LEU A 182 -17.91 -6.60 -6.80
CA LEU A 182 -16.59 -7.14 -6.47
C LEU A 182 -15.91 -7.70 -7.72
N VAL A 183 -14.61 -7.40 -7.88
CA VAL A 183 -13.76 -8.03 -8.91
C VAL A 183 -12.64 -8.80 -8.23
N ARG A 184 -12.37 -10.02 -8.73
CA ARG A 184 -11.23 -10.82 -8.28
C ARG A 184 -9.91 -10.19 -8.74
N ASN A 185 -8.93 -10.16 -7.86
CA ASN A 185 -7.56 -9.87 -8.28
C ASN A 185 -7.03 -11.06 -9.10
N SER A 186 -6.44 -10.82 -10.27
CA SER A 186 -5.89 -11.91 -11.08
C SER A 186 -4.41 -12.11 -10.78
N TYR A 187 -4.04 -13.31 -10.35
CA TYR A 187 -2.65 -13.72 -10.16
C TYR A 187 -2.18 -14.69 -11.25
N GLU A 188 -2.83 -14.70 -12.41
CA GLU A 188 -2.37 -15.51 -13.52
C GLU A 188 -1.08 -14.94 -14.14
N TYR A 189 -1.02 -13.62 -14.26
CA TYR A 189 0.11 -12.90 -14.85
C TYR A 189 0.60 -11.79 -13.92
N PRO A 190 1.92 -11.64 -13.69
CA PRO A 190 2.47 -10.63 -12.77
C PRO A 190 2.11 -9.18 -13.13
N ASN A 191 1.88 -8.89 -14.41
CA ASN A 191 1.47 -7.56 -14.87
C ASN A 191 -0.03 -7.28 -14.64
N HIS A 192 -0.86 -8.31 -14.43
CA HIS A 192 -2.29 -8.17 -14.12
C HIS A 192 -2.54 -8.02 -12.61
N PHE A 193 -1.61 -8.49 -11.80
CA PHE A 193 -1.68 -8.40 -10.34
C PHE A 193 -1.80 -6.94 -9.86
N ILE A 194 -2.79 -6.71 -9.01
CA ILE A 194 -3.05 -5.42 -8.36
C ILE A 194 -2.68 -5.48 -6.87
N GLY A 195 -2.01 -4.44 -6.39
CA GLY A 195 -1.68 -4.28 -4.98
C GLY A 195 -0.29 -4.80 -4.59
N PRO A 196 0.08 -4.66 -3.31
CA PRO A 196 1.39 -5.08 -2.81
C PRO A 196 1.47 -6.60 -2.64
N LEU A 197 2.66 -7.17 -2.87
CA LEU A 197 2.94 -8.55 -2.53
C LEU A 197 2.76 -8.76 -1.04
N SER A 198 2.23 -9.93 -0.67
CA SER A 198 2.13 -10.31 0.73
C SER A 198 3.51 -10.48 1.35
N THR A 199 3.64 -10.07 2.61
CA THR A 199 4.82 -10.28 3.44
C THR A 199 4.84 -11.65 4.12
N ARG A 200 3.76 -12.41 4.03
CA ARG A 200 3.61 -13.73 4.66
C ARG A 200 4.40 -14.76 3.86
N ASN A 201 5.21 -15.54 4.55
CA ASN A 201 6.14 -16.49 3.95
C ASN A 201 5.84 -17.94 4.34
N THR A 202 4.79 -18.20 5.13
CA THR A 202 4.41 -19.56 5.52
C THR A 202 2.91 -19.77 5.43
N THR A 203 2.49 -21.01 5.12
CA THR A 203 1.05 -21.36 5.09
C THR A 203 0.37 -21.30 6.45
N GLU A 204 1.15 -21.29 7.54
CA GLU A 204 0.65 -21.10 8.91
C GLU A 204 0.29 -19.64 9.14
N GLU A 205 1.16 -18.68 8.78
CA GLU A 205 0.85 -17.25 8.85
C GLU A 205 -0.41 -16.90 8.06
N TRP A 206 -0.54 -17.43 6.84
CA TRP A 206 -1.76 -17.23 6.04
C TRP A 206 -3.01 -17.84 6.70
N GLY A 207 -2.88 -19.04 7.28
CA GLY A 207 -3.98 -19.69 7.99
C GLY A 207 -4.42 -18.90 9.23
N ASN A 208 -3.45 -18.40 10.00
CA ASN A 208 -3.67 -17.58 11.20
C ASN A 208 -4.37 -16.26 10.86
N ASP A 209 -3.95 -15.59 9.78
CA ASP A 209 -4.61 -14.36 9.34
C ASP A 209 -6.06 -14.61 8.90
N LEU A 210 -6.34 -15.74 8.24
CA LEU A 210 -7.69 -16.14 7.83
C LEU A 210 -8.61 -16.39 9.04
N THR A 211 -8.09 -16.96 10.13
CA THR A 211 -8.84 -17.27 11.37
C THR A 211 -8.78 -16.17 12.45
N SER A 212 -8.01 -15.11 12.24
CA SER A 212 -7.70 -14.11 13.27
C SER A 212 -8.90 -13.34 13.84
N GLY A 213 -10.04 -13.33 13.14
CA GLY A 213 -11.19 -12.48 13.47
C GLY A 213 -10.96 -10.99 13.16
N ILE A 214 -9.78 -10.61 12.69
CA ILE A 214 -9.45 -9.24 12.28
C ILE A 214 -9.91 -9.05 10.83
N PRO A 215 -10.94 -8.21 10.55
CA PRO A 215 -11.61 -8.22 9.25
C PRO A 215 -10.70 -8.00 8.04
N TRP A 216 -9.74 -7.08 8.15
CA TRP A 216 -8.83 -6.78 7.03
C TRP A 216 -7.85 -7.94 6.75
N LYS A 217 -7.45 -8.71 7.76
CA LYS A 217 -6.60 -9.90 7.60
C LYS A 217 -7.36 -10.99 6.86
N THR A 218 -8.55 -11.31 7.35
CA THR A 218 -9.44 -12.31 6.74
C THR A 218 -9.75 -11.98 5.28
N ILE A 219 -10.07 -10.71 4.98
CA ILE A 219 -10.32 -10.28 3.60
C ILE A 219 -9.07 -10.37 2.74
N ASN A 220 -7.91 -9.93 3.24
CA ASN A 220 -6.67 -10.00 2.46
C ASN A 220 -6.36 -11.44 2.03
N VAL A 221 -6.39 -12.40 2.97
CA VAL A 221 -6.14 -13.81 2.64
C VAL A 221 -7.19 -14.36 1.68
N SER A 222 -8.46 -14.01 1.88
CA SER A 222 -9.54 -14.45 1.00
C SER A 222 -9.40 -13.89 -0.42
N ASN A 223 -8.94 -12.64 -0.59
CA ASN A 223 -8.66 -12.05 -1.91
C ASN A 223 -7.56 -12.83 -2.65
N TRP A 224 -6.50 -13.22 -1.95
CA TRP A 224 -5.44 -14.03 -2.52
C TRP A 224 -5.94 -15.41 -2.94
N LEU A 225 -6.75 -16.07 -2.09
CA LEU A 225 -7.38 -17.36 -2.41
C LEU A 225 -8.31 -17.25 -3.64
N ALA A 226 -9.09 -16.18 -3.75
CA ALA A 226 -10.02 -15.97 -4.86
C ALA A 226 -9.34 -15.74 -6.20
N GLY A 227 -8.11 -15.22 -6.21
CA GLY A 227 -7.45 -14.81 -7.44
C GLY A 227 -6.59 -15.85 -8.14
N VAL A 228 -6.32 -17.00 -7.51
CA VAL A 228 -5.54 -18.08 -8.13
C VAL A 228 -6.50 -18.99 -8.91
N PRO A 229 -6.38 -19.06 -10.26
CA PRO A 229 -7.33 -19.84 -11.05
C PRO A 229 -7.18 -21.34 -10.79
N LYS A 230 -8.30 -22.06 -10.90
CA LYS A 230 -8.33 -23.52 -10.82
C LYS A 230 -7.43 -24.13 -11.89
N GLY A 231 -6.55 -25.04 -11.48
CA GLY A 231 -5.61 -25.69 -12.38
C GLY A 231 -4.37 -24.85 -12.73
N PHE A 232 -4.10 -23.73 -12.04
CA PHE A 232 -2.87 -22.96 -12.25
C PHE A 232 -1.61 -23.82 -12.07
N GLN A 233 -0.76 -23.90 -13.11
CA GLN A 233 0.46 -24.71 -13.12
C GLN A 233 1.71 -23.82 -13.05
N LEU A 234 2.37 -23.78 -11.88
CA LEU A 234 3.56 -22.97 -11.64
C LEU A 234 4.71 -23.24 -12.62
N SER A 235 4.81 -24.47 -13.13
CA SER A 235 5.86 -24.88 -14.08
C SER A 235 5.81 -24.11 -15.41
N LYS A 236 4.65 -23.59 -15.81
CA LYS A 236 4.49 -22.77 -17.04
C LYS A 236 5.00 -21.33 -16.89
N TYR A 237 5.43 -20.95 -15.69
CA TYR A 237 5.69 -19.57 -15.30
C TYR A 237 7.05 -19.40 -14.61
N SER A 238 8.01 -20.29 -14.88
CA SER A 238 9.35 -20.27 -14.29
C SER A 238 10.14 -19.00 -14.60
N GLN A 239 9.74 -18.25 -15.64
CA GLN A 239 10.31 -16.95 -16.01
C GLN A 239 9.92 -15.81 -15.05
N TYR A 240 8.95 -16.00 -14.16
CA TYR A 240 8.48 -14.94 -13.25
C TYR A 240 9.32 -14.83 -11.97
N PRO A 241 9.28 -13.67 -11.28
CA PRO A 241 10.03 -13.48 -10.04
C PRO A 241 9.72 -14.57 -9.01
N LYS A 242 10.77 -15.12 -8.38
CA LYS A 242 10.63 -16.20 -7.37
C LYS A 242 9.71 -15.83 -6.22
N SER A 243 9.74 -14.57 -5.76
CA SER A 243 8.88 -14.06 -4.68
C SER A 243 7.40 -14.06 -5.05
N TYR A 244 7.07 -13.81 -6.32
CA TYR A 244 5.72 -13.91 -6.84
C TYR A 244 5.26 -15.38 -6.83
N LEU A 245 6.06 -16.27 -7.43
CA LEU A 245 5.73 -17.71 -7.50
C LEU A 245 5.62 -18.35 -6.11
N ALA A 246 6.43 -17.92 -5.14
CA ALA A 246 6.37 -18.39 -3.76
C ALA A 246 5.02 -18.08 -3.11
N ASN A 247 4.51 -16.85 -3.26
CA ASN A 247 3.19 -16.47 -2.75
C ASN A 247 2.07 -17.33 -3.39
N ILE A 248 2.10 -17.50 -4.71
CA ILE A 248 1.09 -18.32 -5.41
C ILE A 248 1.14 -19.78 -4.93
N ASN A 249 2.34 -20.33 -4.73
CA ASN A 249 2.50 -21.68 -4.20
C ASN A 249 1.92 -21.82 -2.79
N MET A 250 2.16 -20.85 -1.90
CA MET A 250 1.60 -20.86 -0.54
C MET A 250 0.08 -20.84 -0.55
N ILE A 251 -0.52 -20.00 -1.40
CA ILE A 251 -1.98 -19.93 -1.54
C ILE A 251 -2.55 -21.24 -2.08
N LYS A 252 -1.89 -21.88 -3.05
CA LYS A 252 -2.29 -23.20 -3.54
C LYS A 252 -2.26 -24.28 -2.44
N ILE A 253 -1.22 -24.27 -1.60
CA ILE A 253 -1.12 -25.22 -0.49
C ILE A 253 -2.20 -24.93 0.56
N LEU A 254 -2.44 -23.65 0.88
CA LEU A 254 -3.49 -23.26 1.82
C LEU A 254 -4.87 -23.69 1.31
N HIS A 255 -5.12 -23.49 0.03
CA HIS A 255 -6.35 -23.87 -0.67
C HIS A 255 -6.64 -25.38 -0.62
N SER A 256 -5.59 -26.22 -0.70
CA SER A 256 -5.72 -27.67 -0.61
C SER A 256 -5.94 -28.22 0.81
N LYS A 257 -5.88 -27.38 1.87
CA LYS A 257 -6.17 -27.82 3.24
C LYS A 257 -7.68 -27.93 3.45
N GLU A 258 -8.16 -29.07 3.93
CA GLU A 258 -9.60 -29.31 4.17
C GLU A 258 -10.24 -28.24 5.08
N GLY A 259 -9.51 -27.79 6.10
CA GLY A 259 -9.97 -26.74 7.01
C GLY A 259 -10.23 -25.39 6.35
N THR A 260 -9.49 -25.05 5.27
CA THR A 260 -9.64 -23.77 4.57
C THR A 260 -11.01 -23.66 3.90
N ARG A 261 -11.48 -24.73 3.24
CA ARG A 261 -12.80 -24.73 2.60
C ARG A 261 -13.93 -24.53 3.60
N LYS A 262 -13.93 -25.32 4.69
CA LYS A 262 -14.94 -25.19 5.77
C LYS A 262 -14.95 -23.79 6.38
N LEU A 263 -13.78 -23.19 6.54
CA LEU A 263 -13.66 -21.82 7.04
C LEU A 263 -14.25 -20.80 6.05
N LEU A 264 -13.94 -20.90 4.77
CA LEU A 264 -14.53 -20.04 3.74
C LEU A 264 -16.06 -20.20 3.63
N GLU A 265 -16.57 -21.42 3.75
CA GLU A 265 -18.02 -21.69 3.81
C GLU A 265 -18.68 -20.98 5.00
N ASN A 266 -18.02 -20.94 6.17
CA ASN A 266 -18.50 -20.15 7.31
C ASN A 266 -18.39 -18.64 7.06
N LEU A 267 -17.27 -18.16 6.53
CA LEU A 267 -17.05 -16.73 6.23
C LEU A 267 -18.03 -16.20 5.17
N SER A 268 -18.43 -17.03 4.21
CA SER A 268 -19.46 -16.70 3.20
C SER A 268 -20.86 -16.46 3.79
N LYS A 269 -21.05 -16.75 5.08
CA LYS A 269 -22.28 -16.47 5.84
C LYS A 269 -22.10 -15.29 6.81
N SER A 270 -20.96 -14.61 6.77
CA SER A 270 -20.68 -13.47 7.63
C SER A 270 -21.69 -12.34 7.43
N ASN A 271 -22.02 -11.64 8.53
CA ASN A 271 -22.80 -10.41 8.47
C ASN A 271 -22.00 -9.23 7.90
N ASN A 272 -20.67 -9.31 7.92
CA ASN A 272 -19.83 -8.33 7.23
C ASN A 272 -19.86 -8.63 5.73
N LYS A 273 -20.49 -7.73 4.97
CA LYS A 273 -20.68 -7.86 3.52
C LYS A 273 -19.37 -8.12 2.77
N TRP A 274 -18.27 -7.46 3.14
CA TRP A 274 -17.02 -7.58 2.40
C TRP A 274 -16.36 -8.94 2.64
N ILE A 275 -16.37 -9.43 3.88
CA ILE A 275 -15.91 -10.80 4.21
C ILE A 275 -16.75 -11.84 3.47
N LYS A 276 -18.08 -11.67 3.49
CA LYS A 276 -19.00 -12.59 2.81
C LYS A 276 -18.71 -12.71 1.32
N GLU A 277 -18.63 -11.59 0.61
CA GLU A 277 -18.46 -11.58 -0.85
C GLU A 277 -17.08 -12.15 -1.25
N VAL A 278 -16.00 -11.77 -0.57
CA VAL A 278 -14.67 -12.29 -0.92
C VAL A 278 -14.54 -13.78 -0.61
N ALA A 279 -15.18 -14.27 0.47
CA ALA A 279 -15.20 -15.69 0.78
C ALA A 279 -16.00 -16.50 -0.27
N GLN A 280 -17.09 -15.93 -0.78
CA GLN A 280 -17.85 -16.53 -1.88
C GLN A 280 -17.01 -16.63 -3.17
N GLU A 281 -16.30 -15.57 -3.54
CA GLU A 281 -15.37 -15.61 -4.68
C GLU A 281 -14.25 -16.63 -4.48
N ALA A 282 -13.69 -16.72 -3.27
CA ALA A 282 -12.68 -17.72 -2.93
C ALA A 282 -13.21 -19.15 -3.13
N LEU A 283 -14.42 -19.45 -2.65
CA LEU A 283 -15.05 -20.77 -2.84
C LEU A 283 -15.31 -21.12 -4.30
N MET A 284 -15.65 -20.13 -5.14
CA MET A 284 -15.87 -20.35 -6.57
C MET A 284 -14.57 -20.65 -7.34
N SER A 285 -13.44 -20.17 -6.83
CA SER A 285 -12.12 -20.49 -7.38
C SER A 285 -11.60 -21.87 -6.91
N ASN A 286 -12.32 -22.58 -6.02
CA ASN A 286 -11.95 -23.91 -5.52
C ASN A 286 -12.32 -25.09 -6.43
#